data_AF-A0A7S4CFH7-F1
#
_entry.id   AF-A0A7S4CFH7-F1
#
_cell.length_a   1.000
_cell.length_b   1.000
_cell.length_c   1.000
_cell.angle_alpha   90.00
_cell.angle_beta   90.00
_cell.angle_gamma   90.00
#
_symmetry.space_group_name_H-M   'P 1'
#
loop_
_entity.id
_entity.type
_entity.pdbx_description
1 polymer ?
#
loop_
_entity_poly.entity_id
_entity_poly.type
_entity_poly.pdbx_seq_one_letter_code
_entity_poly.pdbx_strand_id
1 'polypeptide(L)'
;MCLGLSESAYVAMAIFITHILTLVALCGASVWRLSMGSNHFVENWHSPQPNIGLALVRGFSAGALGISGFESSANFIQEMRVGVFPKVLRNLWICAMLCNPVLSTLSLGLMPLSEVRAHKSVVLLRMAEIAGGPWLA
;
A
#
# COMPACT_ATOMS: atom_id res chain seq x y z
N MET A 1 31.33 4.68 -18.87
CA MET A 1 29.99 4.18 -18.46
C MET A 1 29.51 5.09 -17.32
N CYS A 2 28.20 5.35 -17.20
CA CYS A 2 27.55 6.16 -16.13
C CYS A 2 27.24 7.65 -16.41
N LEU A 3 26.85 8.05 -17.62
CA LEU A 3 26.16 9.35 -17.81
C LEU A 3 24.66 9.30 -17.46
N GLY A 4 24.07 8.10 -17.29
CA GLY A 4 22.62 7.94 -17.06
C GLY A 4 22.16 7.54 -15.65
N LEU A 5 23.07 7.24 -14.71
CA LEU A 5 22.68 6.80 -13.35
C LEU A 5 22.08 7.94 -12.52
N SER A 6 22.69 9.13 -12.58
CA SER A 6 22.16 10.32 -11.91
C SER A 6 20.83 10.77 -12.53
N GLU A 7 20.71 10.70 -13.86
CA GLU A 7 19.49 11.06 -14.58
C GLU A 7 18.32 10.10 -14.26
N SER A 8 18.62 8.80 -14.14
CA SER A 8 17.67 7.76 -13.71
C SER A 8 17.21 7.94 -12.25
N ALA A 9 18.10 8.38 -11.35
CA ALA A 9 17.75 8.62 -9.95
C ALA A 9 16.70 9.73 -9.78
N TYR A 10 16.75 10.79 -10.60
CA TYR A 10 15.73 11.84 -10.59
C TYR A 10 14.36 11.33 -11.05
N VAL A 11 14.33 10.51 -12.11
CA VAL A 11 13.09 9.90 -12.60
C VAL A 11 12.50 8.96 -11.53
N ALA A 12 13.33 8.10 -10.93
CA ALA A 12 12.90 7.22 -9.85
C ALA A 12 12.34 8.00 -8.64
N MET A 13 12.98 9.12 -8.28
CA MET A 13 12.49 10.01 -7.23
C MET A 13 11.14 10.63 -7.59
N ALA A 14 10.96 11.11 -8.83
CA ALA A 14 9.69 11.68 -9.28
C ALA A 14 8.55 10.66 -9.24
N ILE A 15 8.80 9.42 -9.66
CA ILE A 15 7.83 8.31 -9.57
C ILE A 15 7.49 8.04 -8.11
N PHE A 16 8.50 7.96 -7.23
CA PHE A 16 8.29 7.71 -5.80
C PHE A 16 7.47 8.82 -5.13
N ILE A 17 7.80 10.08 -5.38
CA ILE A 17 7.05 11.22 -4.84
C ILE A 17 5.60 11.18 -5.33
N THR A 18 5.40 11.00 -6.63
CA THR A 18 4.06 10.90 -7.22
C THR A 18 3.27 9.76 -6.58
N HIS A 19 3.88 8.59 -6.40
CA HIS A 19 3.27 7.43 -5.77
C HIS A 19 2.87 7.70 -4.31
N ILE A 20 3.73 8.34 -3.51
CA ILE A 20 3.39 8.69 -2.13
C ILE A 20 2.28 9.74 -2.09
N LEU A 21 2.31 10.74 -2.97
CA LEU A 21 1.26 11.76 -3.04
C LEU A 21 -0.10 11.17 -3.42
N THR A 22 -0.16 10.25 -4.38
CA THR A 22 -1.41 9.58 -4.75
C THR A 22 -1.95 8.72 -3.62
N LEU A 23 -1.10 7.99 -2.89
CA LEU A 23 -1.52 7.21 -1.72
C LEU A 23 -2.02 8.12 -0.58
N VAL A 24 -1.35 9.24 -0.33
CA VAL A 24 -1.78 10.21 0.69
C VAL A 24 -3.13 10.83 0.32
N ALA A 25 -3.31 11.23 -0.95
CA ALA A 25 -4.57 11.76 -1.46
C ALA A 25 -5.69 10.71 -1.34
N LEU A 26 -5.42 9.46 -1.70
CA LEU A 26 -6.36 8.34 -1.55
C LEU A 26 -6.77 8.12 -0.10
N CYS A 27 -5.81 8.10 0.82
CA CYS A 27 -6.10 7.99 2.26
C CYS A 27 -6.96 9.16 2.76
N GLY A 28 -6.62 10.40 2.38
CA GLY A 28 -7.38 11.58 2.76
C GLY A 28 -8.81 11.57 2.25
N ALA A 29 -9.00 11.27 0.95
CA ALA A 29 -10.31 11.14 0.34
C ALA A 29 -11.13 10.00 0.97
N SER A 30 -10.48 8.88 1.29
CA SER A 30 -11.12 7.74 1.96
C SER A 30 -11.64 8.12 3.34
N VAL A 31 -10.80 8.77 4.16
CA VAL A 31 -11.20 9.24 5.50
C VAL A 31 -12.35 10.25 5.41
N TRP A 32 -12.27 11.18 4.45
CA TRP A 32 -13.33 12.15 4.19
C TRP A 32 -14.65 11.47 3.77
N ARG A 33 -14.58 10.45 2.91
CA ARG A 33 -15.77 9.71 2.49
C ARG A 33 -16.39 8.90 3.63
N LEU A 34 -15.56 8.38 4.55
CA LEU A 34 -16.01 7.65 5.74
C LEU A 34 -16.64 8.57 6.79
N SER A 35 -16.17 9.82 6.93
CA SER A 35 -16.76 10.77 7.87
C SER A 35 -18.18 11.19 7.50
N MET A 36 -18.59 11.02 6.24
CA MET A 36 -19.97 11.20 5.78
C MET A 36 -20.91 10.05 6.18
N GLY A 37 -20.38 8.97 6.78
CA GLY A 37 -21.12 7.80 7.19
C GLY A 37 -20.85 6.59 6.29
N SER A 38 -20.49 5.48 6.95
CA SER A 38 -20.41 4.13 6.37
C SER A 38 -20.60 3.10 7.49
N ASN A 39 -21.43 2.08 7.23
CA ASN A 39 -21.60 0.94 8.14
C ASN A 39 -20.82 -0.31 7.70
N HIS A 40 -20.11 -0.23 6.55
CA HIS A 40 -19.45 -1.40 5.97
C HIS A 40 -18.40 -2.02 6.88
N PHE A 41 -17.74 -1.23 7.74
CA PHE A 41 -16.78 -1.77 8.70
C PHE A 41 -17.44 -2.78 9.67
N VAL A 42 -18.61 -2.44 10.19
CA VAL A 42 -19.38 -3.29 11.09
C VAL A 42 -19.95 -4.50 10.34
N GLU A 43 -20.49 -4.29 9.14
CA GLU A 43 -21.00 -5.38 8.29
C GLU A 43 -19.90 -6.39 7.93
N ASN A 44 -18.71 -5.90 7.60
CA ASN A 44 -17.54 -6.72 7.29
C ASN A 44 -17.04 -7.49 8.51
N TRP A 45 -17.13 -6.91 9.71
CA TRP A 45 -16.76 -7.57 10.96
C TRP A 45 -17.63 -8.81 11.24
N HIS A 46 -18.94 -8.71 10.98
CA HIS A 46 -19.90 -9.79 11.18
C HIS A 46 -19.95 -10.81 10.03
N SER A 47 -19.17 -10.60 8.96
CA SER A 47 -19.18 -11.49 7.81
C SER A 47 -18.62 -12.88 8.15
N PRO A 48 -19.10 -13.97 7.49
CA PRO A 48 -18.62 -15.32 7.73
C PRO A 48 -17.10 -15.42 7.57
N GLN A 49 -16.44 -15.84 8.65
CA GLN A 49 -14.99 -15.94 8.69
C GLN A 49 -14.52 -17.25 8.06
N PRO A 50 -13.48 -17.24 7.21
CA PRO A 50 -12.84 -18.47 6.75
C PRO A 50 -12.14 -19.18 7.92
N ASN A 51 -11.65 -20.40 7.68
CA ASN A 51 -10.78 -21.08 8.63
C ASN A 51 -9.64 -20.16 9.08
N ILE A 52 -9.57 -19.88 10.39
CA ILE A 52 -8.66 -18.88 10.97
C ILE A 52 -7.20 -19.21 10.65
N GLY A 53 -6.80 -20.49 10.72
CA GLY A 53 -5.44 -20.91 10.41
C GLY A 53 -5.07 -20.60 8.96
N LEU A 54 -5.97 -20.92 8.02
CA LEU A 54 -5.77 -20.61 6.61
C LEU A 54 -5.78 -19.09 6.33
N ALA A 55 -6.61 -18.34 7.07
CA ALA A 55 -6.69 -16.89 6.96
C ALA A 55 -5.37 -16.21 7.41
N LEU A 56 -4.83 -16.65 8.55
CA LEU A 56 -3.55 -16.16 9.07
C LEU A 56 -2.39 -16.47 8.11
N VAL A 57 -2.32 -17.71 7.61
CA VAL A 57 -1.28 -18.10 6.64
C VAL A 57 -1.38 -17.26 5.37
N ARG A 58 -2.58 -17.09 4.81
CA ARG A 58 -2.78 -16.29 3.59
C ARG A 58 -2.48 -14.80 3.82
N GLY A 59 -2.90 -14.25 4.96
CA GLY A 59 -2.61 -12.87 5.33
C GLY A 59 -1.10 -12.64 5.48
N PHE A 60 -0.41 -13.56 6.15
CA PHE A 60 1.04 -13.53 6.29
C PHE A 60 1.75 -13.64 4.93
N SER A 61 1.37 -14.60 4.08
CA SER A 61 1.95 -14.74 2.74
C SER A 61 1.72 -13.52 1.85
N ALA A 62 0.53 -12.91 1.91
CA ALA A 62 0.24 -11.67 1.19
C ALA A 62 1.10 -10.50 1.69
N GLY A 63 1.27 -10.37 3.01
CA GLY A 63 2.16 -9.37 3.60
C GLY A 63 3.63 -9.58 3.26
N ALA A 64 4.07 -10.84 3.14
CA ALA A 64 5.46 -11.20 2.82
C ALA A 64 5.90 -10.75 1.41
N LEU A 65 4.97 -10.46 0.49
CA LEU A 65 5.30 -9.92 -0.84
C LEU A 65 6.07 -8.58 -0.76
N GLY A 66 5.84 -7.81 0.30
CA GLY A 66 6.56 -6.56 0.56
C GLY A 66 8.05 -6.72 0.86
N ILE A 67 8.53 -7.94 1.17
CA ILE A 67 9.93 -8.21 1.54
C ILE A 67 10.86 -8.22 0.32
N SER A 68 10.34 -8.49 -0.88
CA SER A 68 11.13 -8.52 -2.13
C SER A 68 11.89 -7.21 -2.43
N GLY A 69 11.33 -6.06 -2.04
CA GLY A 69 12.00 -4.76 -2.13
C GLY A 69 13.21 -4.64 -1.20
N PHE A 70 13.19 -5.32 -0.06
CA PHE A 70 14.31 -5.35 0.89
C PHE A 70 15.44 -6.23 0.38
N GLU A 71 15.10 -7.40 -0.18
CA GLU A 71 16.07 -8.32 -0.79
C GLU A 71 16.84 -7.65 -1.94
N SER A 72 16.12 -7.03 -2.87
CA SER A 72 16.73 -6.33 -4.01
C SER A 72 17.57 -5.11 -3.60
N SER A 73 17.22 -4.42 -2.50
CA SER A 73 17.99 -3.27 -2.01
C SER A 73 19.41 -3.64 -1.55
N ALA A 74 19.62 -4.88 -1.08
CA ALA A 74 20.92 -5.36 -0.65
C ALA A 74 21.92 -5.50 -1.81
N ASN A 75 21.43 -5.71 -3.04
CA ASN A 75 22.28 -5.80 -4.23
C ASN A 75 23.02 -4.50 -4.54
N PHE A 76 22.48 -3.35 -4.09
CA PHE A 76 23.05 -2.02 -4.30
C PHE A 76 23.82 -1.51 -3.09
N ILE A 77 24.02 -2.34 -2.05
CA ILE A 77 24.67 -1.91 -0.80
C ILE A 77 26.08 -1.34 -1.03
N GLN A 78 26.80 -1.86 -2.02
CA GLN A 78 28.17 -1.43 -2.37
C GLN A 78 28.22 -0.05 -3.02
N GLU A 79 27.13 0.39 -3.64
CA GLU A 79 26.99 1.72 -4.25
C GLU A 79 26.54 2.79 -3.25
N MET A 80 26.08 2.36 -2.06
CA MET A 80 25.63 3.24 -1.01
C MET A 80 26.80 3.73 -0.13
N ARG A 81 26.68 4.96 0.37
CA ARG A 81 27.61 5.46 1.38
C ARG A 81 27.51 4.63 2.66
N VAL A 82 28.64 4.45 3.34
CA VAL A 82 28.73 3.71 4.61
C VAL A 82 27.71 4.27 5.62
N GLY A 83 26.93 3.37 6.22
CA GLY A 83 25.91 3.72 7.22
C GLY A 83 24.57 4.23 6.66
N VAL A 84 24.39 4.31 5.34
CA VAL A 84 23.10 4.71 4.71
C VAL A 84 22.15 3.52 4.58
N PHE A 85 22.65 2.32 4.30
CA PHE A 85 21.81 1.13 4.09
C PHE A 85 20.83 0.82 5.24
N PRO A 86 21.21 0.88 6.52
CA PRO A 86 20.25 0.71 7.63
C PRO A 86 19.13 1.76 7.63
N LYS A 87 19.42 2.98 7.17
CA LYS A 87 18.41 4.05 7.05
C LYS A 87 17.44 3.76 5.90
N VAL A 88 17.92 3.20 4.79
CA VAL A 88 17.09 2.77 3.66
C VAL A 88 16.13 1.66 4.11
N LEU A 89 16.64 0.62 4.77
CA LEU A 89 15.81 -0.48 5.29
C LEU A 89 14.76 0.03 6.27
N ARG A 90 15.15 0.90 7.22
CA ARG A 90 14.23 1.49 8.18
C ARG A 90 13.11 2.26 7.48
N ASN A 91 13.44 3.10 6.50
CA ASN A 91 12.45 3.91 5.81
C ASN A 91 11.50 3.05 4.96
N LEU A 92 12.01 2.03 4.25
CA LEU A 92 11.19 1.08 3.50
C LEU A 92 10.21 0.34 4.42
N TRP A 93 10.70 -0.12 5.58
CA TRP A 93 9.89 -0.87 6.55
C TRP A 93 8.79 -0.01 7.17
N ILE A 94 9.09 1.23 7.55
CA ILE A 94 8.09 2.17 8.08
C ILE A 94 6.98 2.42 7.05
N CYS A 95 7.33 2.69 5.79
CA CYS A 95 6.34 2.92 4.74
C CYS A 95 5.42 1.71 4.55
N ALA A 96 5.97 0.49 4.47
CA ALA A 96 5.17 -0.72 4.30
C ALA A 96 4.27 -1.01 5.52
N MET A 97 4.81 -0.86 6.74
CA MET A 97 4.07 -1.07 7.99
C MET A 97 2.96 -0.05 8.20
N LEU A 98 3.08 1.16 7.66
CA LEU A 98 2.05 2.19 7.77
C LEU A 98 1.01 2.06 6.65
N CYS A 99 1.44 1.99 5.40
CA CYS A 99 0.53 2.00 4.25
C CYS A 99 -0.35 0.75 4.21
N ASN A 100 0.19 -0.44 4.47
CA ASN A 100 -0.58 -1.68 4.32
C ASN A 100 -1.76 -1.77 5.30
N PRO A 101 -1.58 -1.57 6.62
CA PRO A 101 -2.71 -1.58 7.54
C PRO A 101 -3.69 -0.43 7.29
N VAL A 102 -3.20 0.79 7.04
CA VAL A 102 -4.07 1.96 6.80
C VAL A 102 -4.95 1.73 5.58
N LEU A 103 -4.38 1.36 4.44
CA LEU A 103 -5.14 1.09 3.21
C LEU A 103 -6.08 -0.11 3.39
N SER A 104 -5.64 -1.17 4.08
CA SER A 104 -6.50 -2.33 4.35
C SER A 104 -7.70 -1.94 5.21
N THR A 105 -7.51 -1.19 6.30
CA THR A 105 -8.61 -0.72 7.16
C THR A 105 -9.56 0.20 6.41
N LEU A 106 -9.04 1.17 5.65
CA LEU A 106 -9.86 2.08 4.84
C LEU A 106 -10.67 1.32 3.79
N SER A 107 -10.08 0.30 3.15
CA SER A 107 -10.78 -0.53 2.17
C SER A 107 -11.99 -1.25 2.78
N LEU A 108 -11.86 -1.76 4.00
CA LEU A 108 -12.94 -2.43 4.74
C LEU A 108 -14.00 -1.45 5.26
N GLY A 109 -13.66 -0.17 5.40
CA GLY A 109 -14.63 0.86 5.73
C GLY A 109 -15.42 1.34 4.52
N LEU A 110 -14.82 1.35 3.32
CA LEU A 110 -15.43 1.94 2.13
C LEU A 110 -16.33 1.01 1.35
N MET A 111 -16.10 -0.31 1.40
CA MET A 111 -16.81 -1.28 0.58
C MET A 111 -16.98 -2.63 1.31
N PRO A 112 -17.96 -3.45 0.91
CA PRO A 112 -18.16 -4.78 1.49
C PRO A 112 -17.03 -5.76 1.10
N LEU A 113 -16.77 -6.74 1.96
CA LEU A 113 -15.75 -7.79 1.77
C LEU A 113 -15.93 -8.57 0.46
N SER A 114 -17.16 -8.71 -0.04
CA SER A 114 -17.44 -9.34 -1.33
C SER A 114 -16.79 -8.58 -2.48
N GLU A 115 -16.83 -7.25 -2.48
CA GLU A 115 -16.26 -6.40 -3.52
C GLU A 115 -14.73 -6.43 -3.47
N VAL A 116 -14.14 -6.36 -2.26
CA VAL A 116 -12.69 -6.49 -2.04
C VAL A 116 -12.17 -7.83 -2.58
N ARG A 117 -12.93 -8.92 -2.36
CA ARG A 117 -12.55 -10.27 -2.83
C ARG A 117 -12.76 -10.46 -4.32
N ALA A 118 -13.74 -9.79 -4.92
CA ALA A 118 -14.00 -9.84 -6.37
C ALA A 118 -12.92 -9.08 -7.16
N HIS A 119 -12.40 -7.99 -6.61
CA HIS A 119 -11.53 -7.04 -7.32
C HIS A 119 -10.10 -6.99 -6.77
N LYS A 120 -9.50 -8.14 -6.42
CA LYS A 120 -8.21 -8.20 -5.70
C LYS A 120 -7.05 -7.41 -6.33
N SER A 121 -7.00 -7.33 -7.66
CA SER A 121 -5.95 -6.62 -8.39
C SER A 121 -6.23 -5.11 -8.56
N VAL A 122 -7.46 -4.66 -8.33
CA VAL A 122 -7.90 -3.28 -8.59
C VAL A 122 -8.58 -2.63 -7.38
N VAL A 123 -8.36 -3.17 -6.17
CA VAL A 123 -8.98 -2.66 -4.93
C VAL A 123 -8.69 -1.17 -4.72
N LEU A 124 -7.44 -0.72 -4.93
CA LEU A 124 -7.08 0.69 -4.75
C LEU A 124 -7.77 1.61 -5.77
N LEU A 125 -7.93 1.15 -7.02
CA LEU A 125 -8.68 1.87 -8.04
C LEU A 125 -10.15 2.00 -7.63
N ARG A 126 -10.77 0.91 -7.16
CA ARG A 126 -12.16 0.94 -6.64
C ARG A 126 -12.29 1.85 -5.42
N MET A 127 -11.31 1.85 -4.50
CA MET A 127 -11.28 2.79 -3.39
C MET A 127 -11.24 4.24 -3.89
N ALA A 128 -10.43 4.52 -4.92
CA ALA A 128 -10.34 5.85 -5.51
C ALA A 128 -11.66 6.29 -6.16
N GLU A 129 -12.32 5.41 -6.91
CA GLU A 129 -13.64 5.66 -7.52
C GLU A 129 -14.70 5.98 -6.46
N ILE A 130 -14.72 5.23 -5.34
CA ILE A 130 -15.70 5.42 -4.26
C ILE A 130 -15.41 6.67 -3.44
N ALA A 131 -14.14 6.96 -3.16
CA ALA A 131 -13.73 8.04 -2.27
C ALA A 131 -13.62 9.41 -2.97
N GLY A 132 -13.07 9.44 -4.18
CA GLY A 132 -12.77 10.66 -4.93
C GLY A 132 -13.37 10.73 -6.34
N GLY A 133 -14.06 9.68 -6.79
CA GLY A 133 -14.67 9.64 -8.12
C GLY A 133 -13.65 9.55 -9.27
N PRO A 134 -14.08 9.84 -10.52
CA PRO A 134 -13.23 9.71 -11.72
C PRO A 134 -11.99 10.60 -11.74
N TRP A 135 -11.89 11.57 -10.83
CA TRP A 135 -10.72 12.44 -10.73
C TRP A 135 -9.56 11.77 -9.99
N LEU A 136 -9.86 10.84 -9.07
CA LEU A 136 -8.86 10.15 -8.26
C LEU A 136 -8.55 8.73 -8.77
N ALA A 137 -9.46 8.16 -9.57
CA ALA A 137 -9.38 6.84 -10.17
C ALA A 137 -8.61 6.86 -11.50
#